data_AF-A0A6A5W176-F1
#
_entry.id   AF-A0A6A5W176-F1
#
_cell.length_a   1.000
_cell.length_b   1.000
_cell.length_c   1.000
_cell.angle_alpha   90.00
_cell.angle_beta   90.00
_cell.angle_gamma   90.00
#
_symmetry.space_group_name_H-M   'P 1'
#
loop_
_entity.id
_entity.type
_entity.pdbx_description
1 polymer ?
#
loop_
_entity_poly.entity_id
_entity_poly.type
_entity_poly.pdbx_seq_one_letter_code
_entity_poly.pdbx_strand_id
1 'polypeptide(L)'
;MSEANSPAVHSMSTTKPRVKYQASCHCQLVRYSVTLSPPLDDFDSWVVECNCSICARNGYLNVYVQTDCIEFETIGLESDLIEKYRFGKQRVQHYFCSRCGSSLMAESIEPGFYEGVKALNVSHPLFFPFTHLSPFLISVLIPIPIPGISYHTIPHPPRTTPL
;
A
#
# COMPACT_ATOMS: atom_id res chain seq x y z
N MET A 1 -11.77 -6.95 -19.50
CA MET A 1 -11.86 -5.74 -18.65
C MET A 1 -10.92 -4.73 -19.29
N SER A 2 -11.40 -3.55 -19.68
CA SER A 2 -10.57 -2.54 -20.37
C SER A 2 -9.40 -2.13 -19.48
N GLU A 3 -8.20 -2.01 -20.06
CA GLU A 3 -6.94 -1.63 -19.39
C GLU A 3 -7.02 -0.29 -18.64
N ALA A 4 -8.01 0.54 -18.93
CA ALA A 4 -8.17 1.90 -18.42
C ALA A 4 -8.44 2.02 -16.90
N ASN A 5 -8.70 0.92 -16.18
CA ASN A 5 -9.06 0.95 -14.75
C ASN A 5 -8.12 0.13 -13.83
N SER A 6 -6.97 -0.31 -14.35
CA SER A 6 -5.98 -1.03 -13.54
C SER A 6 -4.97 -0.04 -12.94
N PRO A 7 -4.64 -0.12 -11.63
CA PRO A 7 -3.61 0.72 -11.03
C PRO A 7 -2.25 0.46 -11.68
N ALA A 8 -1.41 1.51 -11.76
CA ALA A 8 -0.01 1.32 -12.12
C ALA A 8 0.67 0.49 -11.04
N VAL A 9 1.45 -0.48 -11.51
CA VAL A 9 2.19 -1.38 -10.65
C VAL A 9 3.66 -0.99 -10.73
N HIS A 10 4.25 -0.65 -9.60
CA HIS A 10 5.69 -0.46 -9.50
C HIS A 10 6.40 -1.80 -9.70
N SER A 11 7.44 -1.79 -10.53
CA SER A 11 8.21 -2.96 -10.91
C SER A 11 9.70 -2.63 -11.00
N MET A 12 10.54 -3.59 -10.64
CA MET A 12 12.00 -3.47 -10.77
C MET A 12 12.47 -3.45 -12.23
N SER A 13 11.61 -3.83 -13.19
CA SER A 13 11.93 -3.88 -14.63
C SER A 13 11.78 -2.54 -15.36
N THR A 14 11.25 -1.50 -14.70
CA THR A 14 11.05 -0.20 -15.35
C THR A 14 12.37 0.59 -15.49
N THR A 15 12.40 1.50 -16.47
CA THR A 15 13.55 2.40 -16.72
C THR A 15 13.46 3.74 -15.97
N LYS A 16 12.35 3.98 -15.24
CA LYS A 16 12.16 5.21 -14.47
C LYS A 16 13.09 5.23 -13.25
N PRO A 17 13.36 6.41 -12.66
CA PRO A 17 14.07 6.49 -11.39
C PRO A 17 13.39 5.62 -10.32
N ARG A 18 14.15 5.15 -9.35
CA ARG A 18 13.63 4.34 -8.25
C ARG A 18 14.16 4.83 -6.92
N VAL A 19 13.29 4.82 -5.90
CA VAL A 19 13.66 5.17 -4.53
C VAL A 19 13.21 4.05 -3.62
N LYS A 20 14.09 3.71 -2.67
CA LYS A 20 13.82 2.74 -1.62
C LYS A 20 13.26 3.46 -0.40
N TYR A 21 12.08 3.07 0.03
CA TYR A 21 11.38 3.61 1.18
C TYR A 21 11.40 2.58 2.30
N GLN A 22 11.63 3.06 3.51
CA GLN A 22 11.49 2.23 4.70
C GLN A 22 10.02 2.19 5.13
N ALA A 23 9.59 1.06 5.67
CA ALA A 23 8.24 0.85 6.14
C ALA A 23 8.24 -0.04 7.38
N SER A 24 7.28 0.18 8.26
CA SER A 24 7.13 -0.64 9.45
C SER A 24 5.70 -0.61 9.98
N CYS A 25 5.39 -1.48 10.93
CA CYS A 25 4.23 -1.28 11.78
C CYS A 25 4.51 -0.20 12.84
N HIS A 26 3.46 0.32 13.49
CA HIS A 26 3.61 1.32 14.55
C HIS A 26 4.59 0.88 15.66
N CYS A 27 4.53 -0.39 16.07
CA CYS A 27 5.38 -0.92 17.14
C CYS A 27 6.79 -1.34 16.67
N GLN A 28 7.14 -1.14 15.40
CA GLN A 28 8.45 -1.43 14.80
C GLN A 28 8.91 -2.90 14.83
N LEU A 29 8.03 -3.84 15.20
CA LEU A 29 8.35 -5.28 15.19
C LEU A 29 8.42 -5.85 13.77
N VAL A 30 7.54 -5.37 12.89
CA VAL A 30 7.56 -5.68 11.46
C VAL A 30 8.22 -4.50 10.75
N ARG A 31 9.35 -4.76 10.09
CA ARG A 31 10.09 -3.76 9.31
C ARG A 31 10.42 -4.35 7.95
N TYR A 32 10.20 -3.55 6.92
CA TYR A 32 10.47 -3.91 5.55
C TYR A 32 10.76 -2.65 4.76
N SER A 33 11.27 -2.83 3.57
CA SER A 33 11.50 -1.75 2.64
C SER A 33 10.78 -2.03 1.34
N VAL A 34 10.40 -0.96 0.65
CA VAL A 34 9.81 -1.06 -0.68
C VAL A 34 10.53 -0.14 -1.64
N THR A 35 10.86 -0.67 -2.81
CA THR A 35 11.41 0.13 -3.90
C THR A 35 10.27 0.54 -4.83
N LEU A 36 10.06 1.85 -5.00
CA LEU A 36 9.06 2.39 -5.90
C LEU A 36 9.73 3.01 -7.11
N SER A 37 9.20 2.68 -8.29
CA SER A 37 9.61 3.26 -9.56
C SER A 37 8.37 3.52 -10.42
N PRO A 38 8.02 4.79 -10.70
CA PRO A 38 8.72 6.00 -10.27
C PRO A 38 8.60 6.27 -8.74
N PRO A 39 9.42 7.18 -8.17
CA PRO A 39 9.33 7.60 -6.76
C PRO A 39 7.96 8.20 -6.40
N LEU A 40 7.57 8.27 -5.13
CA LEU A 40 6.25 8.78 -4.70
C LEU A 40 5.98 10.24 -5.09
N ASP A 41 7.02 11.07 -5.09
CA ASP A 41 7.00 12.49 -5.41
C ASP A 41 7.11 12.77 -6.92
N ASP A 42 7.17 11.72 -7.74
CA ASP A 42 7.11 11.83 -9.18
C ASP A 42 5.66 11.97 -9.65
N PHE A 43 5.45 12.81 -10.66
CA PHE A 43 4.13 13.07 -11.23
C PHE A 43 3.48 11.80 -11.81
N ASP A 44 4.29 10.88 -12.33
CA ASP A 44 3.85 9.60 -12.88
C ASP A 44 3.66 8.51 -11.80
N SER A 45 3.93 8.83 -10.53
CA SER A 45 3.65 7.94 -9.41
C SER A 45 2.17 7.89 -9.14
N TRP A 46 1.65 6.71 -8.84
CA TRP A 46 0.21 6.52 -8.71
C TRP A 46 -0.15 6.02 -7.32
N VAL A 47 -0.67 6.94 -6.49
CA VAL A 47 -1.33 6.59 -5.22
C VAL A 47 -2.83 6.45 -5.44
N VAL A 48 -3.38 5.33 -5.00
CA VAL A 48 -4.76 4.93 -5.24
C VAL A 48 -5.57 5.04 -3.97
N GLU A 49 -6.65 5.81 -4.07
CA GLU A 49 -7.74 5.79 -3.10
C GLU A 49 -8.84 4.87 -3.62
N CYS A 50 -8.96 3.69 -3.02
CA CYS A 50 -9.98 2.73 -3.40
C CYS A 50 -11.26 2.95 -2.58
N ASN A 51 -12.41 2.95 -3.24
CA ASN A 51 -13.72 3.17 -2.59
C ASN A 51 -14.32 1.91 -1.93
N CYS A 52 -13.54 0.83 -1.83
CA CYS A 52 -13.99 -0.41 -1.19
C CYS A 52 -14.27 -0.18 0.31
N SER A 53 -15.22 -0.91 0.91
CA SER A 53 -15.65 -0.64 2.30
C SER A 53 -14.53 -0.73 3.34
N ILE A 54 -13.56 -1.65 3.19
CA ILE A 54 -12.39 -1.73 4.09
C ILE A 54 -11.40 -0.59 3.81
N CYS A 55 -11.20 -0.26 2.53
CA CYS A 55 -10.28 0.78 2.08
C CYS A 55 -10.72 2.16 2.60
N ALA A 56 -12.00 2.47 2.40
CA ALA A 56 -12.62 3.71 2.87
C ALA A 56 -12.66 3.78 4.41
N ARG A 57 -12.99 2.68 5.09
CA ARG A 57 -13.05 2.64 6.56
C ARG A 57 -11.67 2.83 7.20
N ASN A 58 -10.62 2.29 6.59
CA ASN A 58 -9.26 2.36 7.13
C ASN A 58 -8.45 3.55 6.56
N GLY A 59 -9.04 4.35 5.67
CA GLY A 59 -8.36 5.51 5.06
C GLY A 59 -7.10 5.11 4.28
N TYR A 60 -7.19 4.02 3.51
CA TYR A 60 -6.04 3.54 2.76
C TYR A 60 -5.75 4.40 1.53
N LEU A 61 -4.48 4.77 1.40
CA LEU A 61 -3.88 5.35 0.21
C LEU A 61 -2.83 4.34 -0.26
N ASN A 62 -3.11 3.60 -1.32
CA ASN A 62 -2.27 2.46 -1.67
C ASN A 62 -1.39 2.74 -2.89
N VAL A 63 -0.15 2.29 -2.84
CA VAL A 63 0.63 1.99 -4.05
C VAL A 63 0.57 0.49 -4.33
N TYR A 64 0.67 0.11 -5.59
CA TYR A 64 0.67 -1.29 -6.02
C TYR A 64 2.06 -1.66 -6.50
N VAL A 65 2.62 -2.74 -5.97
CA VAL A 65 4.01 -3.14 -6.24
C VAL A 65 4.10 -4.62 -6.57
N GLN A 66 5.06 -5.00 -7.39
CA GLN A 66 5.43 -6.40 -7.54
C GLN A 66 6.12 -6.92 -6.28
N THR A 67 6.08 -8.24 -6.09
CA THR A 67 6.63 -8.89 -4.88
C THR A 67 8.13 -8.65 -4.72
N ASP A 68 8.87 -8.57 -5.82
CA ASP A 68 10.32 -8.31 -5.85
C ASP A 68 10.70 -6.87 -5.44
N CYS A 69 9.72 -5.97 -5.35
CA CYS A 69 9.94 -4.60 -4.87
C CYS A 69 9.99 -4.53 -3.33
N ILE A 70 9.63 -5.60 -2.62
CA ILE A 70 9.53 -5.63 -1.16
C ILE A 70 10.64 -6.50 -0.57
N GLU A 71 11.36 -5.95 0.41
CA GLU A 71 12.39 -6.67 1.16
C GLU A 71 12.10 -6.56 2.66
N PHE A 72 11.86 -7.69 3.33
CA PHE A 72 11.66 -7.73 4.78
C PHE A 72 13.00 -7.70 5.52
N GLU A 73 13.11 -6.82 6.53
CA GLU A 73 14.34 -6.67 7.32
C GLU A 73 14.41 -7.64 8.50
N THR A 74 13.26 -7.92 9.14
CA THR A 74 13.21 -8.70 10.39
C THR A 74 12.49 -10.04 10.19
N ILE A 75 11.22 -9.96 9.81
CA ILE A 75 10.31 -11.10 9.77
C ILE A 75 9.46 -11.06 8.51
N GLY A 76 9.27 -12.23 7.89
CA GLY A 76 8.38 -12.39 6.75
C GLY A 76 6.90 -12.45 7.14
N LEU A 77 6.02 -12.50 6.15
CA LEU A 77 4.55 -12.54 6.32
C LEU A 77 4.01 -13.80 7.01
N GLU A 78 4.83 -14.81 7.23
CA GLU A 78 4.47 -16.07 7.89
C GLU A 78 4.82 -16.10 9.39
N SER A 79 5.24 -14.97 9.95
CA SER A 79 5.49 -14.84 11.39
C SER A 79 4.20 -14.74 12.21
N ASP A 80 4.21 -15.25 13.45
CA ASP A 80 3.13 -15.07 14.44
C ASP A 80 2.83 -13.60 14.81
N LEU A 81 3.68 -12.67 14.35
CA LEU A 81 3.46 -11.23 14.47
C LEU A 81 2.52 -10.66 13.40
N ILE A 82 1.99 -11.52 12.51
CA ILE A 82 1.20 -11.16 11.35
C ILE A 82 -0.19 -11.79 11.43
N GLU A 83 -1.22 -10.95 11.47
CA GLU A 83 -2.62 -11.37 11.32
C GLU A 83 -3.07 -11.25 9.87
N LYS A 84 -3.90 -12.21 9.44
CA LYS A 84 -4.43 -12.31 8.08
C LYS A 84 -5.95 -12.16 8.12
N TYR A 85 -6.49 -11.25 7.31
CA TYR A 85 -7.94 -11.03 7.21
C TYR A 85 -8.40 -11.04 5.76
N ARG A 86 -9.51 -11.75 5.51
CA ARG A 86 -10.18 -11.82 4.22
C ARG A 86 -11.68 -11.64 4.43
N PHE A 87 -12.34 -10.97 3.50
CA PHE A 87 -13.78 -10.71 3.55
C PHE A 87 -14.38 -10.74 2.14
N GLY A 88 -15.71 -10.66 2.05
CA GLY A 88 -16.41 -10.64 0.76
C GLY A 88 -16.14 -11.92 -0.04
N LYS A 89 -15.64 -11.77 -1.26
CA LYS A 89 -15.27 -12.91 -2.13
C LYS A 89 -14.00 -13.64 -1.69
N GLN A 90 -13.35 -13.20 -0.59
CA GLN A 90 -12.15 -13.83 -0.04
C GLN A 90 -10.94 -13.84 -1.00
N ARG A 91 -10.91 -12.92 -1.98
CA ARG A 91 -9.90 -12.87 -3.06
C ARG A 91 -8.64 -12.08 -2.69
N VAL A 92 -8.73 -11.25 -1.66
CA VAL A 92 -7.64 -10.37 -1.22
C VAL A 92 -7.37 -10.66 0.25
N GLN A 93 -6.12 -10.97 0.57
CA GLN A 93 -5.63 -11.15 1.92
C GLN A 93 -5.01 -9.85 2.42
N HIS A 94 -5.57 -9.30 3.49
CA HIS A 94 -5.03 -8.15 4.20
C HIS A 94 -4.15 -8.63 5.36
N TYR A 95 -2.97 -8.02 5.49
CA TYR A 95 -1.99 -8.33 6.53
C TYR A 95 -1.88 -7.19 7.54
N PHE A 96 -1.90 -7.54 8.81
CA PHE A 96 -1.81 -6.60 9.92
C PHE A 96 -0.77 -7.06 10.94
N CYS A 97 -0.18 -6.12 11.67
CA CYS A 97 0.62 -6.49 12.84
C CYS A 97 -0.30 -6.97 13.96
N SER A 98 -0.09 -8.19 14.45
CA SER A 98 -0.89 -8.78 15.55
C SER A 98 -0.81 -7.98 16.85
N ARG A 99 0.27 -7.23 17.06
CA ARG A 99 0.50 -6.44 18.27
C ARG A 99 -0.16 -5.06 18.27
N CYS A 100 -0.15 -4.35 17.14
CA CYS A 100 -0.58 -2.95 17.08
C CYS A 100 -1.67 -2.67 16.03
N GLY A 101 -2.10 -3.68 15.26
CA GLY A 101 -3.17 -3.54 14.28
C GLY A 101 -2.82 -2.73 13.03
N SER A 102 -1.59 -2.24 12.88
CA SER A 102 -1.17 -1.48 11.70
C SER A 102 -1.28 -2.37 10.44
N SER A 103 -1.90 -1.84 9.39
CA SER A 103 -1.91 -2.46 8.06
C SER A 103 -0.51 -2.50 7.48
N LEU A 104 -0.09 -3.67 7.03
CA LEU A 104 1.21 -3.88 6.40
C LEU A 104 1.07 -3.86 4.88
N MET A 105 0.20 -4.72 4.36
CA MET A 105 -0.08 -4.82 2.93
C MET A 105 -1.35 -5.61 2.68
N ALA A 106 -1.80 -5.64 1.43
CA ALA A 106 -2.77 -6.61 0.96
C ALA A 106 -2.25 -7.29 -0.31
N GLU A 107 -2.56 -8.57 -0.49
CA GLU A 107 -2.21 -9.30 -1.71
C GLU A 107 -3.45 -9.97 -2.30
N SER A 108 -3.50 -10.07 -3.63
CA SER A 108 -4.46 -10.97 -4.25
C SER A 108 -3.99 -12.41 -4.11
N ILE A 109 -4.94 -13.29 -3.80
CA ILE A 109 -4.73 -14.73 -3.70
C ILE A 109 -5.56 -15.51 -4.74
N GLU A 110 -6.34 -14.80 -5.56
CA GLU A 110 -7.10 -15.42 -6.66
C GLU A 110 -6.25 -15.39 -7.94
N PRO A 111 -5.95 -16.55 -8.55
CA PRO A 111 -5.20 -16.61 -9.80
C PRO A 111 -5.86 -15.76 -10.89
N GLY A 112 -5.05 -15.00 -11.63
CA GLY A 112 -5.54 -14.10 -12.69
C GLY A 112 -6.22 -12.81 -12.20
N PHE A 113 -6.38 -12.59 -10.89
CA PHE A 113 -6.82 -11.30 -10.33
C PHE A 113 -5.61 -10.62 -9.67
N TYR A 114 -4.99 -9.63 -10.30
CA TYR A 114 -3.82 -8.90 -9.73
C TYR A 114 -2.73 -9.82 -9.12
N GLU A 115 -2.46 -10.94 -9.79
CA GLU A 115 -1.54 -11.96 -9.30
C GLU A 115 -0.11 -11.41 -9.18
N GLY A 116 0.57 -11.72 -8.07
CA GLY A 116 1.93 -11.23 -7.79
C GLY A 116 2.03 -9.76 -7.38
N VAL A 117 0.91 -9.03 -7.34
CA VAL A 117 0.83 -7.62 -6.95
C VAL A 117 0.39 -7.48 -5.50
N LYS A 118 1.06 -6.58 -4.77
CA LYS A 118 0.78 -6.22 -3.39
C LYS A 118 0.40 -4.75 -3.29
N ALA A 119 -0.64 -4.45 -2.52
CA ALA A 119 -1.06 -3.10 -2.20
C ALA A 119 -0.45 -2.66 -0.86
N LEU A 120 0.22 -1.52 -0.84
CA LEU A 120 0.90 -0.97 0.34
C LEU A 120 0.30 0.38 0.70
N ASN A 121 -0.16 0.51 1.95
CA ASN A 121 -0.74 1.75 2.43
C ASN A 121 0.37 2.77 2.74
N VAL A 122 0.41 3.88 2.01
CA VAL A 122 1.35 4.99 2.16
C VAL A 122 0.83 6.12 3.03
N SER A 123 -0.35 5.97 3.65
CA SER A 123 -0.93 7.02 4.52
C SER A 123 -0.24 7.15 5.89
N HIS A 124 0.58 6.18 6.30
CA HIS A 124 1.35 6.29 7.54
C HIS A 124 2.69 7.01 7.28
N PRO A 125 3.15 7.89 8.19
CA PRO A 125 4.37 8.72 8.04
C PRO A 125 5.70 7.93 8.02
N LEU A 126 5.63 6.62 7.84
CA LEU A 126 6.80 5.74 7.83
C LEU A 126 7.53 5.76 6.47
N PHE A 127 6.92 6.32 5.43
CA PHE A 127 7.52 6.47 4.09
C PHE A 127 8.34 7.75 3.89
N PHE A 128 8.42 8.64 4.88
CA PHE A 128 9.22 9.85 4.73
C PHE A 128 10.60 9.67 5.34
N PRO A 129 11.69 10.08 4.65
CA PRO A 129 12.98 10.21 5.30
C PRO A 129 12.82 11.22 6.44
N PHE A 130 12.94 10.76 7.68
CA PHE A 130 12.89 11.54 8.91
C PHE A 130 14.10 12.49 9.06
N THR A 131 14.45 13.26 8.03
CA THR A 131 15.59 14.18 8.08
C THR A 131 15.20 15.66 8.01
N HIS A 132 13.92 16.03 7.82
CA HIS A 132 13.60 17.46 7.59
C HIS A 132 12.25 18.01 8.08
N LEU A 133 11.66 17.52 9.18
CA LEU A 133 10.49 18.20 9.76
C LEU A 133 10.68 18.56 11.24
N SER A 134 10.67 19.88 11.46
CA SER A 134 10.67 20.55 12.75
C SER A 134 9.46 20.10 13.60
N PRO A 135 9.61 19.92 14.93
CA PRO A 135 8.56 19.39 15.81
C PRO A 135 7.34 20.32 16.02
N PHE A 136 7.21 21.42 15.29
CA PHE A 136 6.20 22.45 15.53
C PHE A 136 4.88 22.31 14.75
N LEU A 137 4.70 21.30 13.90
CA LEU A 137 3.50 21.14 13.04
C LEU A 137 2.69 19.87 13.32
N ILE A 138 2.49 19.52 14.60
CA ILE A 138 1.52 18.49 15.00
C ILE A 138 0.28 19.19 15.57
N SER A 139 -0.54 19.76 14.70
CA SER A 139 -1.95 20.06 15.03
C SER A 139 -2.78 20.21 13.76
N VAL A 140 -3.93 19.52 13.79
CA VAL A 140 -5.00 19.42 12.79
C VAL A 140 -4.78 18.38 11.68
N LEU A 141 -5.22 17.14 12.00
CA LEU A 141 -5.33 16.00 11.09
C LEU A 141 -6.49 16.21 10.10
N ILE A 142 -6.27 17.02 9.08
CA ILE A 142 -6.90 16.80 7.76
C ILE A 142 -5.87 15.97 6.98
N PRO A 143 -6.24 14.92 6.21
CA PRO A 143 -5.32 14.31 5.26
C PRO A 143 -5.01 15.36 4.19
N ILE A 144 -4.03 16.22 4.47
CA ILE A 144 -3.51 17.15 3.48
C ILE A 144 -2.89 16.26 2.40
N PRO A 145 -3.31 16.38 1.12
CA PRO A 145 -2.64 15.68 0.04
C PRO A 145 -1.16 16.04 0.11
N ILE A 146 -0.30 15.01 0.16
CA ILE A 146 1.15 15.18 0.21
C ILE A 146 1.53 15.98 -1.03
N PRO A 147 2.15 17.17 -0.89
CA PRO A 147 2.54 17.99 -2.03
C PRO A 147 3.44 17.19 -2.97
N GLY A 148 3.10 17.15 -4.26
CA GLY A 148 3.85 16.43 -5.29
C GLY A 148 3.39 14.99 -5.56
N ILE A 149 2.43 14.44 -4.81
CA ILE A 149 1.88 13.11 -5.08
C ILE A 149 0.61 13.21 -5.95
N SER A 150 0.58 12.44 -7.03
CA SER A 150 -0.62 12.25 -7.85
C SER A 150 -1.55 11.19 -7.22
N TYR A 151 -2.76 11.62 -6.87
CA TYR A 151 -3.81 10.77 -6.31
C TYR A 151 -4.84 10.43 -7.38
N HIS A 152 -5.23 9.16 -7.48
CA HIS A 152 -6.36 8.79 -8.33
C HIS A 152 -7.32 7.85 -7.61
N THR A 153 -8.59 8.10 -7.80
CA THR A 153 -9.66 7.24 -7.29
C THR A 153 -9.95 6.14 -8.30
N ILE A 154 -9.76 4.89 -7.90
CA ILE A 154 -10.17 3.75 -8.72
C ILE A 154 -11.41 3.12 -8.10
N PRO A 155 -12.55 3.09 -8.82
CA PRO A 155 -13.74 2.42 -8.32
C PRO A 155 -13.50 0.91 -8.31
N HIS A 156 -13.80 0.27 -7.18
CA HIS A 156 -13.85 -1.18 -7.15
C HIS A 156 -15.02 -1.65 -8.03
N PRO A 157 -14.85 -2.69 -8.90
CA PRO A 157 -15.94 -3.19 -9.72
C PRO A 157 -17.12 -3.61 -8.83
N PRO A 158 -18.37 -3.35 -9.28
CA PRO A 158 -19.55 -3.64 -8.49
C PRO A 158 -19.62 -5.11 -8.12
N ARG A 159 -20.19 -5.39 -6.96
CA ARG A 159 -20.36 -6.74 -6.44
C ARG A 159 -21.34 -7.47 -7.36
N THR A 160 -20.85 -8.25 -8.32
CA THR A 160 -21.68 -9.22 -9.02
C THR A 160 -22.08 -10.27 -7.98
N THR A 161 -23.33 -10.21 -7.53
CA THR A 161 -23.99 -11.32 -6.84
C THR A 161 -23.96 -12.52 -7.78
N PRO A 162 -23.48 -13.70 -7.35
CA PRO A 162 -23.81 -14.92 -8.06
C PRO A 162 -25.34 -15.05 -8.04
N LEU A 163 -25.95 -15.26 -9.22
CA LEU A 163 -27.31 -15.78 -9.33
C LEU A 163 -27.35 -17.22 -8.84
#